data_AF-A0A448X4B0-F1
#
_entry.id   AF-A0A448X4B0-F1
#
_cell.length_a   1.000
_cell.length_b   1.000
_cell.length_c   1.000
_cell.angle_alpha   90.00
_cell.angle_beta   90.00
_cell.angle_gamma   90.00
#
_symmetry.space_group_name_H-M   'P 1'
#
loop_
_entity.id
_entity.type
_entity.pdbx_description
1 polymer ?
#
loop_
_entity_poly.entity_id
_entity_poly.type
_entity_poly.pdbx_seq_one_letter_code
_entity_poly.pdbx_strand_id
1 'polypeptide(L)'
;MKDIEVTWCEPRECAGTPLTNYQLEFRPTNRRAWQTLTVPGTFDEPLCIPASQKNLFIPVSSKETSSTLAANTDYFFRVAARNEVGLSEFAETRDSIRTPLKPGKRLILYLADSLRLA
;
A
#
# COMPACT_ATOMS: atom_id res chain seq x y z
N MET A 1 -2.50 -18.69 -3.96
CA MET A 1 -1.91 -17.36 -3.68
C MET A 1 -2.76 -16.67 -2.63
N LYS A 2 -2.14 -16.17 -1.56
CA LYS A 2 -2.81 -15.62 -0.38
C LYS A 2 -2.52 -14.13 -0.30
N ASP A 3 -2.85 -13.40 -1.35
CA ASP A 3 -2.34 -12.03 -1.49
C ASP A 3 -3.51 -11.05 -1.38
N ILE A 4 -3.26 -9.92 -0.74
CA ILE A 4 -4.18 -8.78 -0.70
C ILE A 4 -3.88 -7.91 -1.89
N GLU A 5 -4.88 -7.66 -2.73
CA GLU A 5 -4.77 -6.70 -3.81
C GLU A 5 -5.18 -5.31 -3.31
N VAL A 6 -4.23 -4.39 -3.29
CA VAL A 6 -4.45 -2.98 -2.95
C VAL A 6 -4.46 -2.19 -4.25
N THR A 7 -5.57 -1.53 -4.58
CA THR A 7 -5.72 -0.72 -5.80
C THR A 7 -6.02 0.73 -5.45
N TRP A 8 -5.33 1.69 -6.08
CA TRP A 8 -5.52 3.14 -5.90
C TRP A 8 -5.76 3.87 -7.23
N CYS A 9 -6.40 5.04 -7.17
CA CYS A 9 -6.58 5.90 -8.33
C CYS A 9 -5.40 6.88 -8.50
N GLU A 10 -5.23 7.38 -9.72
CA GLU A 10 -4.29 8.47 -9.99
C GLU A 10 -4.70 9.76 -9.30
N PRO A 11 -3.74 10.58 -8.83
CA PRO A 11 -4.06 11.92 -8.41
C PRO A 11 -4.62 12.73 -9.58
N ARG A 12 -5.72 13.45 -9.33
CA ARG A 12 -6.42 14.24 -10.33
C ARG A 12 -5.60 15.44 -10.84
N GLU A 13 -4.69 15.95 -10.00
CA GLU A 13 -3.88 17.13 -10.29
C GLU A 13 -2.40 16.82 -10.15
N CYS A 14 -1.77 16.23 -11.17
CA CYS A 14 -0.31 16.23 -11.23
C CYS A 14 0.15 17.68 -11.30
N ALA A 15 0.79 18.19 -10.24
CA ALA A 15 1.28 19.57 -10.07
C ALA A 15 2.41 19.92 -11.06
N GLY A 16 2.14 19.81 -12.37
CA GLY A 16 3.07 20.10 -13.47
C GLY A 16 4.20 19.08 -13.68
N THR A 17 4.46 18.18 -12.73
CA THR A 17 5.49 17.14 -12.84
C THR A 17 4.88 15.75 -12.99
N PRO A 18 5.38 14.91 -13.91
CA PRO A 18 4.90 13.54 -14.05
C PRO A 18 5.27 12.72 -12.81
N LEU A 19 4.32 11.89 -12.41
CA LEU A 19 4.48 10.95 -11.32
C LEU A 19 5.52 9.89 -11.73
N THR A 20 6.49 9.59 -10.87
CA THR A 20 7.56 8.64 -11.17
C THR A 20 7.23 7.27 -10.57
N ASN A 21 6.87 7.25 -9.28
CA ASN A 21 6.55 6.04 -8.54
C ASN A 21 5.53 6.30 -7.41
N TYR A 22 4.99 5.22 -6.86
CA TYR A 22 4.19 5.22 -5.64
C TYR A 22 4.94 4.52 -4.52
N GLN A 23 4.75 5.03 -3.31
CA GLN A 23 5.18 4.40 -2.07
C GLN A 23 3.95 3.98 -1.29
N LEU A 24 3.91 2.70 -0.92
CA LEU A 24 2.82 2.12 -0.14
C LEU A 24 3.31 1.80 1.27
N GLU A 25 2.46 2.12 2.24
CA GLU A 25 2.68 1.79 3.63
C GLU A 25 1.46 1.11 4.21
N PHE A 26 1.69 0.28 5.22
CA PHE A 26 0.65 -0.45 5.90
C PHE A 26 0.85 -0.35 7.40
N ARG A 27 -0.23 -0.46 8.14
CA ARG A 27 -0.18 -0.60 9.60
C ARG A 27 -1.27 -1.54 10.08
N PRO A 28 -0.98 -2.45 11.02
CA PRO A 28 -2.03 -3.22 11.67
C PRO A 28 -2.82 -2.30 12.62
N THR A 29 -4.11 -2.57 12.81
CA THR A 29 -4.99 -1.78 13.69
C THR A 29 -4.52 -1.74 15.14
N ASN A 30 -3.75 -2.75 15.56
CA ASN A 30 -3.15 -2.84 16.90
C ASN A 30 -1.86 -2.00 17.06
N ARG A 31 -1.34 -1.37 15.99
CA ARG A 31 -0.17 -0.48 16.03
C ARG A 31 -0.51 0.92 15.54
N ARG A 32 0.21 1.90 16.07
CA ARG A 32 0.10 3.30 15.65
C ARG A 32 1.13 3.69 14.59
N ALA A 33 2.25 2.99 14.50
CA ALA A 33 3.32 3.27 13.54
C ALA A 33 3.00 2.66 12.17
N TRP A 34 3.23 3.44 11.12
CA TRP A 34 3.20 2.98 9.73
C TRP A 34 4.49 2.25 9.38
N GLN A 35 4.38 1.21 8.57
CA GLN A 35 5.50 0.48 8.01
C GLN A 35 5.52 0.66 6.50
N THR A 36 6.66 1.09 5.98
CA THR A 36 6.89 1.17 4.54
C THR A 36 7.03 -0.23 3.97
N LEU A 37 6.30 -0.50 2.89
CA LEU A 37 6.43 -1.76 2.20
C LEU A 37 7.79 -1.81 1.50
N THR A 38 8.57 -2.87 1.75
CA THR A 38 9.89 -3.05 1.15
C THR A 38 9.87 -4.09 0.04
N VAL A 39 10.91 -4.08 -0.79
CA VAL A 39 11.14 -5.15 -1.76
C VAL A 39 11.26 -6.50 -1.02
N PRO A 40 10.59 -7.58 -1.48
CA PRO A 40 10.71 -8.89 -0.85
C PRO A 40 12.16 -9.35 -0.79
N GLY A 41 12.65 -9.65 0.41
CA GLY A 41 14.02 -10.13 0.63
C GLY A 41 15.07 -9.04 0.85
N THR A 42 14.69 -7.76 0.77
CA THR A 42 15.55 -6.65 1.20
C THR A 42 15.11 -6.13 2.56
N PHE A 43 16.06 -5.58 3.30
CA PHE A 43 15.82 -4.84 4.53
C PHE A 43 15.82 -3.35 4.17
N ASP A 44 14.79 -2.63 4.61
CA ASP A 44 14.67 -1.16 4.53
C ASP A 44 14.62 -0.50 3.14
N GLU A 45 14.67 -1.26 2.03
CA GLU A 45 14.52 -0.69 0.69
C GLU A 45 13.04 -0.52 0.31
N PRO A 46 12.52 0.71 0.19
CA PRO A 46 11.11 0.96 -0.09
C PRO A 46 10.72 0.43 -1.47
N LEU A 47 9.56 -0.22 -1.53
CA LEU A 47 9.03 -0.72 -2.79
C LEU A 47 8.65 0.46 -3.69
N CYS A 48 9.39 0.61 -4.78
CA CYS A 48 9.12 1.60 -5.81
C CYS A 48 8.10 1.03 -6.81
N ILE A 49 6.83 1.38 -6.64
CA ILE A 49 5.78 0.94 -7.55
C ILE A 49 5.74 1.92 -8.72
N PRO A 50 5.88 1.49 -9.98
CA PRO A 50 5.94 2.44 -11.09
C PRO A 50 4.63 3.24 -11.20
N ALA A 51 4.72 4.49 -11.64
CA ALA A 51 3.53 5.32 -11.81
C ALA A 51 2.52 4.71 -12.80
N SER A 52 2.88 3.79 -13.69
CA SER A 52 1.93 3.07 -14.55
C SER A 52 1.10 2.00 -13.81
N GLN A 53 1.52 1.60 -12.60
CA GLN A 53 0.88 0.54 -11.83
C GLN A 53 0.00 1.15 -10.72
N LYS A 54 -1.25 0.68 -10.67
CA LYS A 54 -2.29 1.17 -9.74
C LYS A 54 -2.79 0.12 -8.78
N ASN A 55 -2.30 -1.11 -8.90
CA ASN A 55 -2.63 -2.20 -8.02
C ASN A 55 -1.35 -2.89 -7.52
N LEU A 56 -1.41 -3.46 -6.33
CA LEU A 56 -0.30 -4.18 -5.74
C LEU A 56 -0.81 -5.41 -4.99
N PHE A 57 -0.14 -6.55 -5.21
CA PHE A 57 -0.40 -7.77 -4.48
C PHE A 57 0.58 -7.89 -3.31
N ILE A 58 0.07 -7.85 -2.09
CA ILE A 58 0.87 -8.01 -0.88
C ILE A 58 0.63 -9.42 -0.32
N PRO A 59 1.66 -10.27 -0.21
CA PRO A 59 1.50 -11.63 0.27
C PRO A 59 1.15 -11.69 1.75
N VAL A 60 0.25 -12.62 2.12
CA VAL A 60 -0.11 -12.90 3.51
C VAL A 60 0.66 -14.12 4.01
N SER A 61 1.38 -13.91 5.11
CA SER A 61 2.19 -14.91 5.81
C SER A 61 1.64 -15.17 7.21
N SER A 62 2.25 -16.12 7.93
CA SER A 62 1.95 -16.38 9.34
C SER A 62 2.39 -15.22 10.26
N LYS A 63 3.38 -14.43 9.83
CA LYS A 63 3.93 -13.28 10.56
C LYS A 63 4.02 -12.07 9.63
N GLU A 64 3.75 -10.90 10.17
CA GLU A 64 3.98 -9.62 9.51
C GLU A 64 5.48 -9.37 9.32
N THR A 65 5.85 -8.93 8.13
CA THR A 65 7.20 -8.44 7.78
C THR A 65 7.06 -7.15 6.99
N SER A 66 8.17 -6.52 6.63
CA SER A 66 8.18 -5.33 5.76
C SER A 66 7.64 -5.57 4.35
N SER A 67 7.45 -6.83 3.94
CA SER A 67 6.96 -7.22 2.60
C SER A 67 5.73 -8.13 2.63
N THR A 68 5.29 -8.58 3.82
CA THR A 68 4.18 -9.52 3.98
C THR A 68 3.28 -9.14 5.16
N LEU A 69 1.98 -9.45 5.05
CA LEU A 69 1.01 -9.19 6.11
C LEU A 69 0.78 -10.44 6.97
N ALA A 70 0.53 -10.26 8.27
CA ALA A 70 0.09 -11.37 9.11
C ALA A 70 -1.34 -11.78 8.75
N ALA A 71 -1.61 -13.09 8.72
CA ALA A 71 -2.97 -13.62 8.59
C ALA A 71 -3.87 -13.22 9.77
N ASN A 72 -5.19 -13.14 9.55
CA ASN A 72 -6.19 -12.79 10.57
C ASN A 72 -5.95 -11.45 11.28
N THR A 73 -5.42 -10.48 10.56
CA THR A 73 -5.08 -9.18 11.15
C THR A 73 -5.71 -8.09 10.29
N ASP A 74 -6.30 -7.11 10.96
CA ASP A 74 -6.88 -5.94 10.32
C ASP A 74 -5.78 -4.90 10.05
N TYR A 75 -5.68 -4.42 8.81
CA TYR A 75 -4.67 -3.46 8.36
C TYR A 75 -5.30 -2.22 7.76
N PHE A 76 -4.70 -1.06 8.02
CA PHE A 76 -4.87 0.13 7.21
C PHE A 76 -3.73 0.23 6.20
N PHE A 77 -4.02 0.77 5.03
CA PHE A 77 -3.04 1.02 3.98
C PHE A 77 -3.05 2.49 3.63
N ARG A 78 -1.89 3.02 3.27
CA ARG A 78 -1.78 4.35 2.71
C ARG A 78 -0.81 4.39 1.55
N VAL A 79 -1.11 5.20 0.54
CA VAL A 79 -0.28 5.37 -0.65
C VAL A 79 0.08 6.84 -0.82
N ALA A 80 1.34 7.11 -1.10
CA ALA A 80 1.81 8.42 -1.53
C ALA A 80 2.34 8.32 -2.96
N ALA A 81 2.01 9.32 -3.77
CA ALA A 81 2.64 9.55 -5.05
C ALA A 81 4.03 10.15 -4.83
N ARG A 82 5.01 9.76 -5.64
CA ARG A 82 6.33 10.36 -5.65
C ARG A 82 6.65 10.88 -7.04
N ASN A 83 7.29 12.05 -7.06
CA ASN A 83 7.83 12.69 -8.25
C ASN A 83 9.30 13.05 -7.99
N GLU A 84 9.93 13.78 -8.93
CA GLU A 84 11.31 14.25 -8.78
C GLU A 84 11.50 15.23 -7.60
N VAL A 85 10.41 15.86 -7.14
CA VAL A 85 10.42 16.84 -6.05
C VAL A 85 10.34 16.15 -4.68
N GLY A 86 9.55 15.08 -4.55
CA GLY A 86 9.34 14.39 -3.28
C GLY A 86 8.11 13.49 -3.26
N LEU A 87 7.60 13.22 -2.06
CA LEU A 87 6.37 12.45 -1.80
C LEU A 87 5.18 13.40 -1.62
N SER A 88 4.02 13.00 -2.13
CA SER A 88 2.74 13.65 -1.88
C SER A 88 2.22 13.39 -0.47
N GLU A 89 1.07 13.99 -0.15
CA GLU A 89 0.26 13.52 0.96
C GLU A 89 -0.11 12.04 0.79
N PHE A 90 -0.14 11.30 1.89
CA PHE A 90 -0.55 9.91 1.89
C PHE A 90 -2.08 9.81 1.88
N ALA A 91 -2.64 9.09 0.91
CA ALA A 91 -4.03 8.69 0.91
C ALA A 91 -4.21 7.38 1.69
N GLU A 92 -4.91 7.43 2.81
CA GLU A 92 -5.20 6.28 3.68
C GLU A 92 -6.55 5.62 3.35
N THR A 93 -6.63 4.30 3.54
CA THR A 93 -7.88 3.53 3.56
C THR A 93 -8.86 4.04 4.61
N ARG A 94 -10.13 4.23 4.24
CA ARG A 94 -11.19 4.59 5.22
C ARG A 94 -11.46 3.48 6.23
N ASP A 95 -11.46 2.23 5.76
CA ASP A 95 -11.76 1.05 6.56
C ASP A 95 -10.56 0.11 6.62
N SER A 96 -10.38 -0.54 7.78
CA SER A 96 -9.36 -1.57 7.93
C SER A 96 -9.74 -2.85 7.20
N ILE A 97 -8.76 -3.52 6.62
CA ILE A 97 -8.96 -4.75 5.88
C ILE A 97 -8.41 -5.93 6.64
N ARG A 98 -9.27 -6.92 6.88
CA ARG A 98 -8.88 -8.18 7.49
C ARG A 98 -8.20 -9.10 6.48
N THR A 99 -6.98 -9.52 6.78
CA THR A 99 -6.32 -10.58 6.02
C THR A 99 -6.96 -11.95 6.27
N PRO A 100 -7.08 -12.82 5.26
CA PRO A 100 -7.72 -14.12 5.41
C PRO A 100 -6.91 -15.03 6.36
N LEU A 101 -7.60 -15.73 7.29
CA LEU A 101 -7.01 -16.76 8.17
C LEU A 101 -6.38 -17.92 7.37
N LYS A 102 -7.05 -18.30 6.27
CA LYS A 102 -6.77 -19.53 5.53
C LYS A 102 -6.25 -19.20 4.13
N PRO A 103 -5.40 -20.06 3.54
CA PRO A 103 -5.15 -20.00 2.11
C PRO A 103 -6.45 -20.05 1.32
N GLY A 104 -6.69 -19.07 0.45
CA GLY A 104 -7.65 -19.26 -0.65
C GLY A 104 -8.83 -18.32 -0.74
N LYS A 105 -8.85 -17.17 -0.06
CA LYS A 105 -9.88 -16.14 -0.33
C LYS A 105 -9.26 -14.85 -0.85
N ARG A 106 -9.58 -14.51 -2.10
CA ARG A 106 -9.26 -13.23 -2.76
C ARG A 106 -10.15 -12.14 -2.17
N LEU A 107 -9.53 -11.04 -1.76
CA LEU A 107 -10.22 -9.80 -1.38
C LEU A 107 -9.67 -8.72 -2.31
N ILE A 108 -10.57 -8.13 -3.11
CA ILE A 108 -10.28 -6.98 -3.99
C ILE A 108 -10.66 -5.73 -3.21
N LEU A 109 -9.77 -4.75 -3.17
CA LEU A 109 -9.95 -3.52 -2.42
C LEU A 109 -10.00 -2.31 -3.34
N TYR A 110 -10.92 -1.41 -3.05
CA TYR A 110 -11.03 -0.11 -3.71
C TYR A 110 -10.57 0.97 -2.74
N LEU A 111 -9.43 1.62 -3.00
CA LEU A 111 -9.03 2.79 -2.24
C LEU A 111 -9.85 4.01 -2.68
N ALA A 112 -10.36 4.75 -1.70
CA ALA A 112 -11.23 5.89 -1.91
C ALA A 112 -10.47 7.12 -2.47
N ASP A 113 -10.74 7.43 -3.73
CA ASP A 113 -10.98 8.73 -4.41
C ASP A 113 -10.35 10.08 -3.97
N SER A 114 -9.32 10.16 -3.12
CA SER A 114 -8.68 11.46 -2.92
C SER A 114 -7.19 11.40 -2.65
N LEU A 115 -6.40 11.57 -3.72
CA LEU A 115 -5.06 12.12 -3.64
C LEU A 115 -5.15 13.60 -4.04
N ARG A 116 -5.00 14.50 -3.06
CA ARG A 116 -4.64 15.90 -3.33
C ARG A 116 -3.13 15.98 -3.26
N LEU A 117 -2.51 16.49 -4.32
CA LEU A 117 -1.10 16.84 -4.32
C LEU A 117 -0.99 18.21 -3.65
N ALA A 118 -0.28 18.28 -2.52
CA ALA A 118 0.04 19.53 -1.83
C ALA A 118 1.26 20.21 -2.44
#